data_AF-A0A349DTR3-F1
#
_entry.id   AF-A0A349DTR3-F1
#
_cell.length_a   1.000
_cell.length_b   1.000
_cell.length_c   1.000
_cell.angle_alpha   90.00
_cell.angle_beta   90.00
_cell.angle_gamma   90.00
#
_symmetry.space_group_name_H-M   'P 1'
#
loop_
_entity.id
_entity.type
_entity.pdbx_description
1 polymer ?
#
loop_
_entity_poly.entity_id
_entity_poly.type
_entity_poly.pdbx_seq_one_letter_code
_entity_poly.pdbx_strand_id
1 'polypeptide(L)'
;MEVLNLLVGFELIIVGLLYLAKPDITSAASWSIFGCMYIVMDKYSVLEDMSKNRKLVEATKYGAAWLGFLISTAFLGYVAFTL
;
A
#
# COMPACT_ATOMS: atom_id res chain seq x y z
N MET A 1 -9.05 1.96 11.93
CA MET A 1 -8.53 0.99 10.95
C MET A 1 -9.55 -0.12 10.76
N GLU A 2 -10.26 -0.08 9.64
CA GLU A 2 -11.12 -1.20 9.23
C GLU A 2 -10.23 -2.42 8.91
N VAL A 3 -10.39 -3.50 9.69
CA VAL A 3 -9.60 -4.74 9.53
C VAL A 3 -9.71 -5.29 8.10
N LEU A 4 -10.86 -5.13 7.46
CA LEU A 4 -11.06 -5.52 6.07
C LEU A 4 -10.13 -4.77 5.12
N ASN A 5 -9.97 -3.45 5.26
CA ASN A 5 -9.07 -2.66 4.40
C ASN A 5 -7.62 -3.05 4.63
N LEU A 6 -7.24 -3.39 5.87
CA LEU A 6 -5.91 -3.89 6.18
C LEU A 6 -5.64 -5.24 5.48
N LEU A 7 -6.58 -6.18 5.56
CA LEU A 7 -6.46 -7.50 4.94
C LEU A 7 -6.39 -7.40 3.41
N VAL A 8 -7.31 -6.64 2.80
CA VAL A 8 -7.31 -6.37 1.36
C VAL A 8 -6.01 -5.68 0.94
N GLY A 9 -5.55 -4.72 1.72
CA GLY A 9 -4.30 -4.02 1.47
C GLY A 9 -3.09 -4.96 1.39
N PHE A 10 -2.95 -5.88 2.35
CA PHE A 10 -1.88 -6.88 2.32
C PHE A 10 -2.04 -7.89 1.17
N GLU A 11 -3.27 -8.33 0.89
CA GLU A 11 -3.55 -9.23 -0.23
C GLU A 11 -3.11 -8.61 -1.56
N LEU A 12 -3.44 -7.34 -1.81
CA LEU A 12 -3.06 -6.63 -3.03
C LEU A 12 -1.54 -6.44 -3.15
N ILE A 13 -0.83 -6.22 -2.03
CA ILE A 13 0.64 -6.19 -2.02
C ILE A 13 1.20 -7.57 -2.42
N ILE A 14 0.64 -8.67 -1.88
CA ILE A 14 1.05 -10.03 -2.24
C ILE A 14 0.79 -10.29 -3.73
N VAL A 15 -0.38 -9.90 -4.25
CA VAL A 15 -0.69 -9.98 -5.68
C VAL A 15 0.35 -9.21 -6.50
N GLY A 16 0.70 -7.99 -6.11
CA GLY A 16 1.76 -7.21 -6.76
C GLY A 16 3.11 -7.93 -6.79
N LEU A 17 3.50 -8.57 -5.67
CA LEU A 17 4.72 -9.39 -5.60
C LEU A 17 4.66 -10.63 -6.51
N LEU A 18 3.50 -11.28 -6.64
CA LEU A 18 3.32 -12.40 -7.58
C LEU A 18 3.47 -11.95 -9.03
N TYR A 19 3.09 -10.72 -9.35
CA TYR A 19 3.30 -10.14 -10.67
C TYR A 19 4.77 -9.84 -10.98
N LEU A 20 5.66 -9.73 -9.98
CA LEU A 20 7.12 -9.67 -10.22
C LEU A 20 7.69 -10.99 -10.77
N ALA A 21 7.02 -12.11 -10.52
CA ALA A 21 7.38 -13.40 -11.12
C ALA A 21 6.97 -13.47 -12.61
N LYS A 22 6.19 -12.49 -13.08
CA LYS A 22 5.87 -12.27 -14.49
C LYS A 22 6.67 -11.04 -14.95
N PRO A 23 7.04 -10.93 -16.24
CA PRO A 23 7.67 -9.72 -16.77
C PRO A 23 6.65 -8.57 -16.94
N ASP A 24 5.78 -8.36 -15.94
CA ASP A 24 4.72 -7.34 -15.93
C ASP A 24 4.89 -6.41 -14.72
N ILE A 25 5.87 -5.51 -14.86
CA ILE A 25 6.26 -4.54 -13.84
C ILE A 25 5.14 -3.53 -13.58
N THR A 26 4.35 -3.19 -14.62
CA THR A 26 3.22 -2.26 -14.50
C THR A 26 2.14 -2.81 -13.58
N SER A 27 1.73 -4.06 -13.78
CA SER A 27 0.78 -4.71 -12.86
C SER A 27 1.37 -4.87 -11.46
N ALA A 28 2.65 -5.26 -11.34
CA ALA A 28 3.30 -5.42 -10.03
C ALA A 28 3.29 -4.10 -9.22
N ALA A 29 3.65 -2.99 -9.86
CA ALA A 29 3.63 -1.67 -9.24
C ALA A 29 2.19 -1.23 -8.90
N SER A 30 1.25 -1.40 -9.82
CA SER A 30 -0.15 -0.96 -9.65
C SER A 30 -0.82 -1.66 -8.47
N TRP A 31 -0.77 -3.00 -8.41
CA TRP A 31 -1.37 -3.78 -7.33
C TRP A 31 -0.77 -3.45 -5.97
N SER A 32 0.55 -3.26 -5.92
CA SER A 32 1.26 -2.90 -4.69
C SER A 32 0.89 -1.49 -4.19
N ILE A 33 0.74 -0.51 -5.09
CA ILE A 33 0.30 0.85 -4.76
C ILE A 33 -1.15 0.85 -4.26
N PHE A 34 -2.04 0.12 -4.94
CA PHE A 34 -3.43 -0.03 -4.49
C PHE A 34 -3.52 -0.69 -3.10
N GLY A 35 -2.69 -1.71 -2.85
CA GLY A 35 -2.61 -2.33 -1.53
C GLY A 35 -2.17 -1.35 -0.45
N CYS A 36 -1.14 -0.55 -0.71
CA CYS A 36 -0.71 0.51 0.19
C CYS A 36 -1.83 1.53 0.46
N MET A 37 -2.59 1.93 -0.56
CA MET A 37 -3.73 2.85 -0.42
C MET A 37 -4.79 2.28 0.53
N TYR A 38 -5.16 1.00 0.37
CA TYR A 38 -6.12 0.34 1.23
C TYR A 38 -5.69 0.31 2.71
N ILE A 39 -4.40 0.10 2.99
CA ILE A 39 -3.88 0.11 4.37
C ILE A 39 -4.00 1.51 5.01
N VAL A 40 -3.84 2.57 4.22
CA VAL A 40 -3.93 3.96 4.70
C VAL A 40 -5.38 4.44 4.80
N MET A 41 -6.28 3.87 3.99
CA MET A 41 -7.69 4.25 3.89
C MET A 41 -8.44 3.95 5.20
N ASP A 42 -8.90 5.00 5.87
CA ASP A 42 -9.75 4.90 7.07
C ASP A 42 -10.94 5.84 6.92
N LYS A 43 -12.07 5.50 7.55
CA LYS A 43 -13.14 6.46 7.76
C LYS A 43 -12.69 7.46 8.83
N TYR A 44 -12.87 8.75 8.56
CA TYR A 44 -12.52 9.84 9.47
C TYR A 44 -13.13 9.70 10.89
N SER A 45 -14.20 8.92 11.04
CA SER A 45 -14.94 8.71 12.29
C SER A 45 -14.30 7.73 13.29
N VAL A 46 -13.33 6.90 12.89
CA VAL A 46 -12.78 5.81 13.74
C VAL A 46 -11.49 6.22 14.48
N LEU A 47 -10.95 7.40 14.18
CA LEU A 47 -9.69 7.88 14.76
C LEU A 47 -9.84 8.44 16.18
N GLU A 48 -11.04 8.89 16.58
CA GLU A 48 -11.29 9.46 17.91
C GLU A 48 -11.33 8.40 19.03
N ASP A 49 -11.66 7.13 18.71
CA ASP A 49 -11.88 6.07 19.70
C ASP A 49 -10.71 5.09 19.91
N MET A 50 -9.63 5.21 19.12
CA MET A 50 -8.50 4.27 19.21
C MET A 50 -7.47 4.72 20.27
N SER A 51 -7.71 4.42 21.55
CA SER A 51 -6.78 4.81 22.63
C SER A 51 -5.65 3.81 22.91
N LYS A 52 -5.87 2.49 22.75
CA LYS A 52 -4.88 1.47 23.14
C LYS A 52 -3.83 1.13 22.07
N ASN A 53 -4.17 1.20 20.78
CA ASN A 53 -3.30 0.74 19.68
C ASN A 53 -2.96 1.83 18.66
N ARG A 54 -3.20 3.11 19.00
CA ARG A 54 -3.03 4.25 18.10
C ARG A 54 -1.65 4.30 17.44
N LYS A 55 -0.59 4.16 18.23
CA LYS A 55 0.80 4.20 17.74
C LYS A 55 1.10 3.10 16.72
N LEU A 56 0.58 1.90 16.95
CA LEU A 56 0.76 0.77 16.02
C LEU A 56 0.03 1.06 14.71
N VAL A 57 -1.23 1.50 14.79
CA VAL A 57 -2.04 1.85 13.63
C VAL A 57 -1.40 2.99 12.82
N GLU A 58 -0.93 4.05 13.48
CA GLU A 58 -0.21 5.15 12.84
C GLU A 58 1.08 4.65 12.17
N ALA A 59 1.88 3.84 12.87
CA ALA A 59 3.12 3.28 12.31
C ALA A 59 2.84 2.42 11.06
N THR A 60 1.82 1.56 11.09
CA THR A 60 1.42 0.75 9.93
C THR A 60 1.00 1.62 8.75
N LYS A 61 0.23 2.68 8.98
CA LYS A 61 -0.20 3.61 7.93
C LYS A 61 0.96 4.40 7.35
N TYR A 62 1.82 4.97 8.19
CA TYR A 62 3.00 5.68 7.71
C TYR A 62 3.94 4.74 6.94
N GLY A 63 4.12 3.51 7.43
CA GLY A 63 4.90 2.49 6.72
C GLY A 63 4.33 2.17 5.35
N ALA A 64 3.01 1.95 5.24
CA ALA A 64 2.35 1.70 3.96
C ALA A 64 2.41 2.91 3.02
N ALA A 65 2.25 4.13 3.54
CA ALA A 65 2.37 5.36 2.75
C ALA A 65 3.80 5.52 2.17
N TRP A 66 4.83 5.31 2.99
CA TRP A 66 6.22 5.32 2.53
C TRP A 66 6.51 4.23 1.50
N LEU A 67 6.01 3.01 1.74
CA LEU A 67 6.15 1.91 0.80
C LEU A 67 5.51 2.24 -0.56
N GLY A 68 4.26 2.75 -0.55
CA GLY A 68 3.56 3.17 -1.76
C GLY A 68 4.30 4.29 -2.51
N PHE A 69 4.85 5.27 -1.78
CA PHE A 69 5.67 6.34 -2.35
C PHE A 69 6.95 5.81 -3.02
N LEU A 70 7.66 4.89 -2.38
CA LEU A 70 8.88 4.31 -2.95
C LEU A 70 8.58 3.50 -4.22
N ILE A 71 7.52 2.69 -4.21
CA ILE A 71 7.10 1.91 -5.38
C ILE A 71 6.68 2.81 -6.52
N SER A 72 5.87 3.85 -6.26
CA SER A 72 5.43 4.79 -7.31
C SER A 72 6.59 5.59 -7.89
N THR A 73 7.55 6.01 -7.05
CA THR A 73 8.76 6.72 -7.49
C THR A 73 9.64 5.81 -8.35
N ALA A 74 9.86 4.56 -7.94
CA ALA A 74 10.63 3.59 -8.72
C ALA A 74 9.95 3.28 -10.06
N PHE A 75 8.62 3.12 -10.06
CA PHE A 75 7.86 2.88 -11.27
C PHE A 75 7.89 4.08 -12.24
N LEU A 76 7.77 5.30 -11.71
CA LEU A 76 7.93 6.52 -12.52
C LEU A 76 9.32 6.57 -13.18
N GLY A 77 10.37 6.25 -12.42
CA GLY A 77 11.72 6.13 -12.95
C GLY A 77 11.80 5.10 -14.07
N TYR A 78 11.30 3.88 -13.83
CA TYR A 78 11.26 2.82 -14.84
C TYR A 78 10.57 3.28 -16.14
N VAL A 79 9.39 3.90 -16.04
CA VAL A 79 8.65 4.40 -17.20
C VAL A 79 9.44 5.49 -17.93
N ALA A 80 10.08 6.42 -17.21
CA ALA A 80 10.86 7.49 -17.82
C ALA A 80 12.13 7.02 -18.56
N PHE A 81 12.69 5.86 -18.19
CA PHE A 81 13.86 5.27 -18.86
C PHE A 81 13.52 4.24 -19.95
N THR A 82 12.26 3.83 -20.05
CA THR A 82 11.82 2.78 -21.00
C THR A 82 10.89 3.28 -22.10
N LEU A 83 10.30 4.47 -21.94
CA LEU A 83 9.69 5.27 -23.02
C LEU A 83 10.76 6.09 -23.76
#